data_AF-A0A8J8FBX0-F1
#
_entry.id   AF-A0A8J8FBX0-F1
#
_cell.length_a   1.000
_cell.length_b   1.000
_cell.length_c   1.000
_cell.angle_alpha   90.00
_cell.angle_beta   90.00
_cell.angle_gamma   90.00
#
_symmetry.space_group_name_H-M   'P 1'
#
loop_
_entity.id
_entity.type
_entity.pdbx_description
1 polymer ?
#
loop_
_entity_poly.entity_id
_entity_poly.type
_entity_poly.pdbx_seq_one_letter_code
_entity_poly.pdbx_strand_id
1 'polypeptide(L)' 'METLKILEKRENLNWEYDDEADVLYISIGEPKPAEGFDIGTGVIARVDPETKELVGLTIIGLSEKILREIKL' A
#
# COMPACT_ATOMS: atom_id res chain seq x y z
N MET A 1 -15.79 16.62 -6.88
CA MET A 1 -15.03 15.48 -6.33
C MET A 1 -13.57 15.75 -6.65
N GLU A 2 -12.71 15.79 -5.65
CA GLU A 2 -11.27 15.90 -5.88
C GLU A 2 -10.79 14.62 -6.58
N THR A 3 -10.22 14.75 -7.77
CA THR A 3 -9.66 13.63 -8.51
C THR A 3 -8.39 13.19 -7.80
N LEU A 4 -8.45 12.09 -7.04
CA LEU A 4 -7.26 11.44 -6.51
C LEU A 4 -6.33 11.08 -7.68
N LYS A 5 -5.19 11.78 -7.79
CA LYS A 5 -4.13 11.50 -8.77
C LYS A 5 -3.38 10.20 -8.42
N ILE A 6 -4.06 9.07 -8.56
CA ILE A 6 -3.51 7.74 -8.22
C ILE A 6 -2.58 7.21 -9.33
N LEU A 7 -2.66 7.73 -10.56
CA LEU A 7 -2.21 7.01 -11.76
C LEU A 7 -1.12 7.69 -12.61
N GLU A 8 -0.49 8.76 -12.13
CA GLU A 8 0.78 9.16 -12.75
C GLU A 8 1.82 8.09 -12.41
N LYS A 9 2.42 7.45 -13.42
CA LYS A 9 3.42 6.38 -13.25
C LYS A 9 4.50 6.87 -12.28
N ARG A 10 4.49 6.34 -11.06
CA ARG A 10 5.47 6.68 -10.03
C ARG A 10 6.71 5.82 -10.28
N GLU A 11 7.84 6.47 -10.56
CA GLU A 11 9.15 5.82 -10.54
C GLU A 11 9.59 5.60 -9.08
N ASN A 12 10.55 4.69 -8.85
CA ASN A 12 11.11 4.37 -7.52
C ASN A 12 10.11 3.74 -6.52
N LEU A 13 9.42 2.68 -6.93
CA LEU A 13 8.63 1.85 -6.02
C LEU A 13 9.56 0.90 -5.25
N ASN A 14 9.51 0.94 -3.93
CA ASN A 14 10.14 -0.02 -3.04
C ASN A 14 9.06 -0.90 -2.42
N TRP A 15 9.35 -2.19 -2.25
CA TRP A 15 8.42 -3.10 -1.58
C TRP A 15 9.18 -4.13 -0.75
N GLU A 16 8.55 -4.54 0.34
CA GLU A 16 9.07 -5.54 1.27
C GLU A 16 7.90 -6.40 1.75
N TYR A 17 8.09 -7.71 1.71
CA TYR A 17 7.11 -8.65 2.23
C TYR A 17 7.66 -9.27 3.51
N ASP A 18 6.89 -9.11 4.60
CA ASP A 18 7.12 -9.75 5.88
C ASP A 18 6.34 -11.07 5.90
N ASP A 19 7.07 -12.18 5.84
CA ASP A 19 6.52 -13.53 5.78
C ASP A 19 5.98 -14.01 7.12
N GLU A 20 6.54 -13.56 8.24
CA GLU A 20 6.06 -13.87 9.58
C GLU A 20 4.71 -13.20 9.86
N ALA A 21 4.53 -11.96 9.41
CA ALA A 21 3.30 -11.19 9.61
C ALA A 21 2.25 -11.36 8.49
N ASP A 22 2.62 -11.95 7.34
CA ASP A 22 1.86 -11.92 6.08
C ASP A 22 1.44 -10.50 5.68
N VAL A 23 2.44 -9.61 5.57
CA VAL A 23 2.22 -8.19 5.23
C VAL A 23 3.13 -7.75 4.09
N LEU A 24 2.54 -7.16 3.05
CA LEU A 24 3.27 -6.48 1.99
C LEU A 24 3.26 -4.97 2.22
N TYR A 25 4.45 -4.39 2.36
CA TYR A 25 4.68 -2.95 2.38
C TYR A 25 5.08 -2.47 0.99
N ILE A 26 4.43 -1.42 0.50
CA ILE A 26 4.76 -0.75 -0.76
C ILE A 26 4.99 0.72 -0.44
N SER A 27 6.15 1.25 -0.79
CA SER A 27 6.52 2.65 -0.63
C SER A 27 6.81 3.30 -1.98
N ILE A 28 6.35 4.53 -2.17
CA ILE A 28 6.61 5.34 -3.35
C ILE A 28 7.75 6.30 -3.03
N GLY A 29 8.91 6.09 -3.66
CA GLY A 29 10.14 6.81 -3.34
C GLY A 29 10.78 6.33 -2.05
N GLU A 30 11.47 7.25 -1.38
CA GLU A 30 12.10 6.99 -0.08
C GLU A 30 11.05 6.82 1.02
N PRO A 31 11.25 5.89 1.98
CA PRO A 31 10.37 5.75 3.14
C PRO A 31 10.27 7.06 3.93
N LYS A 32 9.05 7.50 4.19
CA LYS A 32 8.75 8.71 4.96
C LYS A 32 7.55 8.53 5.90
N PRO A 33 7.44 9.33 6.97
CA PRO A 33 6.26 9.31 7.84
C PRO A 33 4.97 9.50 7.04
N ALA A 34 3.96 8.69 7.34
CA ALA A 34 2.68 8.72 6.66
C ALA A 34 1.55 8.36 7.63
N GLU A 35 0.39 8.97 7.41
CA GLU A 35 -0.86 8.59 8.06
C GLU A 35 -1.45 7.36 7.38
N GLY A 36 -2.00 6.43 8.17
CA GLY A 36 -2.60 5.20 7.68
C GLY A 36 -4.12 5.30 7.66
N PHE A 37 -4.72 5.05 6.50
CA PHE A 37 -6.17 5.01 6.33
C PHE A 37 -6.57 3.60 5.87
N ASP A 38 -7.34 2.89 6.70
CA ASP A 38 -7.91 1.60 6.30
C ASP A 38 -8.95 1.84 5.20
N ILE A 39 -8.70 1.25 4.02
CA ILE A 39 -9.60 1.32 2.87
C ILE A 39 -10.34 0.00 2.64
N GLY A 40 -10.26 -0.93 3.60
CA GLY A 40 -10.97 -2.18 3.63
C GLY A 40 -10.16 -3.37 3.12
N THR A 41 -10.66 -4.57 3.42
CA THR A 41 -10.07 -5.85 2.96
C THR A 41 -8.60 -6.01 3.35
N GLY A 42 -8.17 -5.41 4.47
CA GLY A 42 -6.79 -5.46 4.94
C GLY A 42 -5.83 -4.59 4.13
N VAL A 43 -6.33 -3.57 3.41
CA VAL A 43 -5.49 -2.62 2.69
C VAL A 43 -5.50 -1.28 3.43
N ILE A 44 -4.30 -0.76 3.72
CA ILE A 44 -4.10 0.54 4.36
C ILE A 44 -3.41 1.47 3.36
N ALA A 45 -4.06 2.58 3.04
CA ALA A 45 -3.44 3.67 2.29
C ALA A 45 -2.50 4.46 3.20
N ARG A 46 -1.26 4.68 2.74
CA ARG A 46 -0.27 5.51 3.42
C ARG A 46 -0.24 6.88 2.74
N VAL A 47 -0.64 7.92 3.45
CA VAL A 47 -0.80 9.27 2.91
C VAL A 47 0.10 10.25 3.63
N ASP A 48 0.76 11.12 2.87
CA ASP A 48 1.54 12.22 3.40
C ASP A 48 0.63 13.21 4.16
N PRO A 49 0.85 13.47 5.46
CA PRO A 49 -0.04 14.31 6.23
C PRO A 49 -0.04 15.77 5.76
N GLU A 50 1.02 16.24 5.12
CA GLU A 50 1.16 17.62 4.66
C GLU A 50 0.63 17.77 3.23
N THR A 51 1.11 16.95 2.29
CA THR A 51 0.76 17.09 0.86
C THR A 51 -0.54 16.39 0.49
N LYS A 52 -1.05 15.51 1.35
CA LYS A 52 -2.20 14.63 1.10
C LYS A 52 -2.02 13.68 -0.09
N GLU A 53 -0.78 13.47 -0.52
CA GLU A 53 -0.46 12.50 -1.56
C GLU A 53 -0.39 11.08 -1.02
N LEU A 54 -0.79 10.10 -1.83
CA LEU A 54 -0.53 8.69 -1.56
C LEU A 54 0.98 8.42 -1.70
N VAL A 55 1.58 7.88 -0.64
CA VAL A 55 3.02 7.59 -0.55
C VAL A 55 3.31 6.11 -0.34
N GLY A 56 2.28 5.28 -0.19
CA GLY A 56 2.45 3.85 -0.07
C GLY A 56 1.16 3.09 0.22
N LEU A 57 1.29 1.76 0.30
CA LEU A 57 0.24 0.83 0.68
C LEU A 57 0.80 -0.18 1.67
N THR A 58 -0.04 -0.62 2.60
CA THR A 58 0.20 -1.81 3.41
C THR A 58 -0.92 -2.79 3.14
N ILE A 59 -0.59 -4.02 2.74
CA ILE A 59 -1.56 -5.07 2.45
C ILE A 59 -1.34 -6.21 3.44
N ILE A 60 -2.34 -6.47 4.26
CA ILE A 60 -2.33 -7.48 5.33
C ILE A 60 -3.06 -8.74 4.84
N GLY A 61 -2.46 -9.91 5.10
CA GLY A 61 -2.99 -11.20 4.68
C GLY A 61 -2.86 -11.41 3.17
N LEU A 62 -1.74 -11.01 2.57
CA LEU A 62 -1.57 -11.07 1.11
C LEU A 62 -1.57 -12.51 0.61
N SER A 63 -0.87 -13.41 1.31
CA SER A 63 -0.74 -14.81 0.92
C SER A 63 -2.11 -15.50 0.88
N GLU A 64 -2.92 -15.32 1.93
CA GLU A 64 -4.28 -15.87 2.00
C GLU A 64 -5.17 -15.34 0.88
N LYS A 65 -5.09 -14.03 0.58
CA LYS A 65 -5.84 -13.43 -0.53
C LYS A 65 -5.44 -14.06 -1.87
N ILE A 66 -4.14 -14.20 -2.12
CA ILE A 66 -3.63 -14.80 -3.36
C ILE A 66 -4.13 -16.24 -3.51
N LEU A 67 -3.97 -17.06 -2.47
CA LEU A 67 -4.38 -18.47 -2.50
C LEU A 67 -5.89 -18.62 -2.76
N ARG A 68 -6.70 -17.80 -2.09
CA ARG A 68 -8.15 -17.80 -2.25
C ARG A 68 -8.59 -17.45 -3.67
N GLU A 69 -7.99 -16.42 -4.27
CA GLU A 69 -8.45 -15.88 -5.55
C GLU A 69 -7.83 -16.60 -6.76
N ILE A 70 -6.59 -17.09 -6.65
CA ILE A 70 -5.88 -17.72 -7.78
C ILE A 70 -6.18 -19.22 -7.91
N LYS A 71 -6.90 -19.86 -6.97
CA LYS A 71 -7.16 -21.32 -6.96
C LYS A 71 -5.86 -22.13 -7.17
N LEU A 72 -4.78 -21.73 -6.51
CA LEU A 72 -3.57 -22.53 -6.41
C LEU A 72 -3.79 -23.72 -5.47
#